data_AF-W0RXF1-F1
#
_entry.id   AF-W0RXF1-F1
#
_cell.length_a   1.000
_cell.length_b   1.000
_cell.length_c   1.000
_cell.angle_alpha   90.00
_cell.angle_beta   90.00
_cell.angle_gamma   90.00
#
_symmetry.space_group_name_H-M   'P 1'
#
loop_
_entity.id
_entity.type
_entity.pdbx_description
1 polymer ?
#
loop_
_entity_poly.entity_id
_entity_poly.type
_entity_poly.pdbx_seq_one_letter_code
_entity_poly.pdbx_strand_id
1 'polypeptide(L)'
;MRFEPRFVEYEPKSDKVFVYGYSYVKGASSNEERSERSYEFAIKISNYAPVLDYIDTYVGKPRTKTVLEQLQRKEENRRKHEEQR
;
A
#
# COMPACT_ATOMS: atom_id res chain seq x y z
N MET A 1 9.53 1.79 -17.03
CA MET A 1 9.11 1.94 -15.62
C MET A 1 9.92 0.99 -14.79
N ARG A 2 10.52 1.44 -13.70
CA ARG A 2 11.32 0.64 -12.78
C ARG A 2 10.76 0.80 -11.37
N PHE A 3 10.67 -0.28 -10.61
CA PHE A 3 10.20 -0.23 -9.24
C PHE A 3 11.24 -0.87 -8.31
N GLU A 4 11.57 -0.16 -7.24
CA GLU A 4 12.50 -0.63 -6.21
C GLU A 4 11.75 -0.88 -4.90
N PRO A 5 11.47 -2.16 -4.57
CA PRO A 5 10.84 -2.48 -3.30
C PRO A 5 11.76 -2.14 -2.14
N ARG A 6 11.21 -1.48 -1.13
CA ARG A 6 11.91 -1.12 0.12
C ARG A 6 11.35 -1.88 1.31
N PHE A 7 10.09 -2.27 1.22
CA PHE A 7 9.38 -2.95 2.28
C PHE A 7 8.38 -3.94 1.67
N VAL A 8 8.35 -5.15 2.21
CA VAL A 8 7.40 -6.20 1.85
C VAL A 8 6.85 -6.78 3.14
N GLU A 9 5.54 -6.77 3.30
CA GLU A 9 4.85 -7.31 4.47
C GLU A 9 3.65 -8.13 4.03
N TYR A 10 3.52 -9.32 4.62
CA TYR A 10 2.31 -10.11 4.52
C TYR A 10 1.47 -9.88 5.79
N GLU A 11 0.20 -9.55 5.62
CA GLU A 11 -0.74 -9.35 6.73
C GLU A 11 -1.71 -10.54 6.85
N PRO A 12 -1.53 -11.44 7.84
CA PRO A 12 -2.40 -12.61 8.01
C PRO A 12 -3.88 -12.27 8.25
N LYS A 13 -4.15 -11.09 8.83
CA LYS A 13 -5.52 -10.63 9.13
C LYS A 13 -6.34 -10.28 7.89
N SER A 14 -5.69 -9.97 6.77
CA SER A 14 -6.34 -9.63 5.51
C SER A 14 -6.00 -10.60 4.38
N ASP A 15 -5.02 -11.49 4.59
CA ASP A 15 -4.45 -12.39 3.58
C ASP A 15 -3.91 -11.62 2.37
N LYS A 16 -3.32 -10.44 2.65
CA LYS A 16 -2.79 -9.54 1.64
C LYS A 16 -1.29 -9.34 1.83
N VAL A 17 -0.61 -9.18 0.70
CA VAL A 17 0.78 -8.76 0.64
C VAL A 17 0.83 -7.30 0.25
N PHE A 18 1.59 -6.53 1.00
CA PHE A 18 1.86 -5.12 0.77
C PHE A 18 3.32 -4.94 0.38
N VAL A 19 3.55 -4.35 -0.79
CA VAL A 19 4.88 -4.03 -1.30
C VAL A 19 4.98 -2.52 -1.45
N TYR A 20 5.87 -1.90 -0.69
CA TYR A 20 6.11 -0.46 -0.72
C TYR A 20 7.51 -0.15 -1.22
N GLY A 21 7.64 0.88 -2.05
CA GLY A 21 8.91 1.25 -2.64
C GLY A 21 8.86 2.51 -3.49
N TYR A 22 9.91 2.71 -4.27
CA TYR A 22 10.05 3.83 -5.19
C TYR A 22 9.79 3.38 -6.63
N SER A 23 8.88 4.08 -7.29
CA SER A 23 8.61 3.95 -8.71
C SER A 23 9.36 5.04 -9.47
N TYR A 24 10.12 4.62 -10.46
CA TYR A 24 10.89 5.45 -11.36
C TYR A 24 10.28 5.39 -12.76
N VAL A 25 9.85 6.56 -13.26
CA VAL A 25 9.29 6.70 -14.59
C VAL A 25 10.19 7.62 -15.39
N LYS A 26 10.70 7.12 -16.52
CA LYS A 26 11.48 7.89 -17.49
C LYS A 26 10.65 8.04 -18.76
N GLY A 27 10.29 9.27 -19.09
CA GLY A 27 9.67 9.61 -20.38
C GLY A 27 10.70 9.62 -21.51
N ALA A 28 10.24 9.68 -22.76
CA ALA A 28 11.11 9.68 -23.95
C ALA A 28 12.15 10.82 -23.97
N SER A 29 11.90 11.91 -23.25
CA SER A 29 12.74 13.13 -23.29
C SER A 29 12.96 13.76 -21.91
N SER A 30 12.55 13.11 -20.83
CA SER A 30 12.57 13.68 -19.47
C SER A 30 13.57 12.99 -18.55
N ASN A 31 13.98 13.72 -17.51
CA ASN A 31 14.69 13.15 -16.36
C ASN A 31 13.81 12.11 -15.64
N GLU A 32 14.45 11.18 -14.94
CA GLU A 32 13.76 10.10 -14.21
C GLU A 32 12.96 10.69 -13.04
N GLU A 33 11.64 10.54 -13.06
CA GLU A 33 10.77 11.00 -11.98
C GLU A 33 10.60 9.88 -10.95
N ARG A 34 10.89 10.20 -9.68
CA ARG A 34 10.75 9.27 -8.55
C ARG A 34 9.47 9.58 -7.78
N SER A 35 8.64 8.56 -7.59
CA SER A 35 7.42 8.60 -6.78
C SER A 35 7.36 7.44 -5.79
N GLU A 36 6.70 7.65 -4.66
CA GLU A 36 6.38 6.58 -3.71
C GLU A 36 5.20 5.77 -4.21
N ARG A 37 5.28 4.44 -4.16
CA ARG A 37 4.22 3.56 -4.63
C ARG A 37 4.09 2.33 -3.74
N SER A 38 2.84 1.97 -3.44
CA SER A 38 2.44 0.75 -2.77
C SER A 38 1.64 -0.13 -3.71
N TYR A 39 1.95 -1.42 -3.71
CA TYR A 39 1.14 -2.47 -4.32
C TYR A 39 0.55 -3.33 -3.22
N GLU A 40 -0.72 -3.66 -3.36
CA GLU A 40 -1.47 -4.52 -2.46
C GLU A 40 -2.05 -5.65 -3.29
N PHE A 41 -1.80 -6.90 -2.93
CA PHE A 41 -2.36 -8.02 -3.66
C PHE A 41 -2.65 -9.24 -2.80
N ALA A 42 -3.57 -10.07 -3.25
CA ALA A 42 -3.89 -11.37 -2.66
C ALA A 42 -3.63 -12.48 -3.69
N ILE A 43 -2.97 -13.56 -3.25
CA ILE A 43 -2.69 -14.73 -4.09
C ILE A 43 -3.47 -15.90 -3.51
N LYS A 44 -4.21 -16.61 -4.37
CA LYS A 44 -4.87 -17.87 -4.03
C LYS A 44 -4.27 -19.01 -4.83
N ILE A 45 -4.26 -20.21 -4.27
CA ILE A 45 -3.89 -21.40 -5.02
C ILE A 45 -5.16 -22.04 -5.57
N SER A 46 -5.26 -22.16 -6.89
CA SER A 46 -6.36 -22.84 -7.57
C SER A 46 -5.79 -23.78 -8.62
N ASN A 47 -6.24 -25.04 -8.63
CA ASN A 47 -5.72 -26.09 -9.50
C ASN A 47 -4.19 -26.21 -9.47
N TYR A 48 -3.60 -26.13 -8.27
CA TYR A 48 -2.14 -26.15 -8.04
C TYR A 48 -1.36 -25.00 -8.72
N ALA A 49 -2.04 -23.94 -9.15
CA ALA A 49 -1.42 -22.74 -9.71
C ALA A 49 -1.71 -21.51 -8.83
N PRO A 50 -0.73 -20.60 -8.63
CA PRO A 50 -0.97 -19.32 -7.99
C PRO A 50 -1.78 -18.42 -8.92
N VAL A 51 -2.89 -17.89 -8.41
CA VAL A 51 -3.79 -16.96 -9.09
C VAL A 51 -3.84 -15.67 -8.30
N LEU A 52 -3.72 -14.55 -9.00
CA LEU A 52 -3.90 -13.22 -8.43
C LEU A 52 -5.40 -12.97 -8.24
N ASP A 53 -5.86 -12.95 -6.99
CA ASP A 53 -7.27 -12.77 -6.65
C ASP A 53 -7.65 -11.29 -6.54
N TYR A 54 -6.70 -10.46 -6.09
CA TYR A 54 -6.87 -9.03 -5.92
C TYR A 54 -5.55 -8.32 -6.19
N ILE A 55 -5.61 -7.13 -6.80
CA ILE A 55 -4.50 -6.21 -6.89
C ILE A 55 -4.98 -4.76 -6.84
N ASP A 56 -4.30 -3.94 -6.07
CA ASP A 56 -4.48 -2.49 -6.01
C ASP A 56 -3.12 -1.80 -5.96
N THR A 57 -3.09 -0.56 -6.44
CA THR A 57 -1.87 0.24 -6.54
C THR A 57 -2.18 1.70 -6.24
N TYR A 58 -1.47 2.26 -5.27
CA TYR A 58 -1.66 3.64 -4.85
C TYR A 58 -0.34 4.32 -4.49
N VAL A 59 -0.37 5.64 -4.46
CA VAL A 59 0.77 6.48 -4.07
C VAL A 59 0.86 6.57 -2.55
N GLY A 60 2.09 6.50 -2.02
CA GLY A 60 2.38 6.62 -0.59
C GLY A 60 2.49 5.28 0.14
N LYS A 61 2.44 5.33 1.48
CA LYS A 61 2.67 4.19 2.38
C LYS A 61 1.54 3.15 2.36
N PRO A 62 1.85 1.87 2.65
CA PRO A 62 0.87 0.79 2.60
C PRO A 62 -0.19 0.97 3.70
N ARG A 63 -1.44 0.74 3.32
CA ARG A 63 -2.63 0.85 4.17
C ARG A 63 -2.99 -0.49 4.78
N THR A 64 -2.11 -1.03 5.62
CA THR A 64 -2.42 -2.26 6.39
C THR A 64 -3.58 -2.02 7.35
N LYS A 65 -4.30 -3.06 7.76
CA LYS A 65 -5.41 -2.90 8.73
C LYS A 65 -4.94 -2.23 10.01
N THR A 66 -3.74 -2.58 10.49
CA THR A 66 -3.15 -1.94 11.67
C THR A 66 -2.95 -0.43 11.46
N VAL A 67 -2.48 0.00 10.28
CA VAL A 67 -2.31 1.42 9.95
C VAL A 67 -3.66 2.14 9.82
N LEU A 68 -4.65 1.50 9.20
CA LEU A 68 -6.01 2.03 9.06
C LEU A 68 -6.68 2.19 10.44
N GLU A 69 -6.56 1.20 11.33
CA GLU A 69 -7.06 1.27 12.71
C GLU A 69 -6.39 2.41 13.50
N GLN A 70 -5.09 2.62 13.32
CA GLN A 70 -4.38 3.74 13.95
C GLN A 70 -4.81 5.10 13.39
N LEU A 71 -5.07 5.19 12.09
CA LEU A 71 -5.56 6.42 11.46
C LEU A 71 -6.97 6.77 11.96
N GLN A 72 -7.88 5.78 12.02
CA GLN A 72 -9.22 5.97 12.56
C GLN A 72 -9.19 6.45 14.01
N ARG A 73 -8.39 5.82 14.88
CA ARG A 73 -8.23 6.25 16.28
C ARG A 73 -7.70 7.69 16.39
N LYS A 74 -6.77 8.09 15.50
CA LYS A 74 -6.26 9.47 15.46
C LYS A 74 -7.33 10.47 15.02
N GLU A 75 -8.14 10.13 14.02
CA GLU A 75 -9.25 10.99 13.57
C GLU A 75 -10.33 11.15 14.65
N GLU A 76 -10.71 10.06 15.31
CA GLU A 76 -11.68 10.12 16.42
C GLU A 76 -11.18 11.00 17.57
N ASN A 77 -9.91 10.87 17.94
CA ASN A 77 -9.32 11.71 18.98
C ASN A 77 -9.27 13.19 18.56
N ARG A 78 -8.99 13.48 17.29
CA ARG A 78 -9.00 14.85 16.76
C ARG A 78 -10.39 15.46 16.82
N ARG A 79 -11.42 14.74 16.38
CA ARG A 79 -12.82 15.19 16.45
C ARG A 79 -13.25 15.50 17.88
N LYS A 80 -12.94 14.62 18.84
CA LYS A 80 -13.23 14.86 20.26
C LYS A 80 -12.56 16.12 20.81
N HIS A 81 -11.33 16.41 20.38
CA HIS A 81 -10.64 17.64 20.78
C HIS A 81 -11.21 18.91 20.13
N GLU A 82 -11.73 18.81 18.91
CA GLU A 82 -12.39 19.91 18.20
C GLU A 82 -13.80 20.19 18.75
N GLU A 83 -14.54 19.17 19.19
CA GLU A 83 -15.86 19.30 19.83
C GLU A 83 -15.82 19.85 21.28
N GLN A 84 -14.64 19.82 21.93
CA GLN A 84 -14.46 20.32 23.30
C GLN A 84 -13.92 21.77 23.37
N ARG A 85 -13.75 22.45 22.23
CA ARG A 85 -13.37 23.87 22.16
C ARG A 85 -14.55 24.75 21.82
#